data_AF-A0A9W6BVL8-F1
#
_entry.id   AF-A0A9W6BVL8-F1
#
_cell.length_a   1.000
_cell.length_b   1.000
_cell.length_c   1.000
_cell.angle_alpha   90.00
_cell.angle_beta   90.00
_cell.angle_gamma   90.00
#
_symmetry.space_group_name_H-M   'P 1'
#
loop_
_entity.id
_entity.type
_entity.pdbx_description
1 polymer ?
#
loop_
_entity_poly.entity_id
_entity_poly.type
_entity_poly.pdbx_seq_one_letter_code
_entity_poly.pdbx_strand_id
1 'polypeptide(L)'
;MASSLPQGRRMAVKMVDQQQKLAKLLQTKPRIILGSSSYARRQIMDQLSSEHGFSYEVRTADIDEKAIRDPHPETLVRLLARAKKDAIIAKMKAAGEEMHGLLITCDQVVVHEDRILEKPGSVDEAHEYIEGYGRSPASTVGAVLATDLASGRLAEEVESASIHFRPIPADVRERLVDEGKVFFCAGGLMIEHPLVEPHIERMDGSQCSVMGLPKHLVLRLLVQAAGV
;
A
#
# COMPACT_ATOMS: atom_id res chain seq x y z
N MET A 1 41.56 6.35 5.92
CA MET A 1 41.15 7.30 4.85
C MET A 1 40.10 6.61 3.97
N ALA A 2 38.82 6.69 4.34
CA ALA A 2 37.72 6.14 3.53
C ALA A 2 37.09 7.31 2.76
N SER A 3 37.65 7.58 1.59
CA SER A 3 37.24 8.68 0.73
C SER A 3 35.80 8.53 0.27
N SER A 4 35.08 9.65 0.29
CA SER A 4 33.72 9.87 -0.16
C SER A 4 33.44 9.29 -1.56
N LEU A 5 32.84 8.10 -1.60
CA LEU A 5 32.26 7.56 -2.83
C LEU A 5 31.23 8.54 -3.43
N PRO A 6 31.21 8.75 -4.76
CA PRO A 6 30.20 9.58 -5.42
C PRO A 6 28.78 9.07 -5.15
N GLN A 7 27.79 9.97 -5.12
CA GLN A 7 26.40 9.68 -4.72
C GLN A 7 25.78 8.50 -5.49
N GLY A 8 26.01 8.41 -6.81
CA GLY A 8 25.55 7.28 -7.63
C GLY A 8 26.19 5.94 -7.26
N ARG A 9 27.47 5.94 -6.85
CA ARG A 9 28.18 4.71 -6.42
C ARG A 9 27.75 4.27 -5.03
N ARG A 10 27.40 5.20 -4.14
CA ARG A 10 26.81 4.91 -2.81
C ARG A 10 25.41 4.29 -2.92
N MET A 11 24.58 4.81 -3.84
CA MET A 11 23.23 4.28 -4.12
C MET A 11 23.32 2.84 -4.62
N ALA A 12 24.19 2.57 -5.61
CA ALA A 12 24.40 1.22 -6.14
C ALA A 12 24.86 0.22 -5.06
N VAL A 13 25.80 0.62 -4.18
CA VAL A 13 26.27 -0.26 -3.07
C VAL A 13 25.15 -0.57 -2.08
N LYS A 14 24.32 0.42 -1.71
CA LYS A 14 23.16 0.20 -0.83
C LYS A 14 22.11 -0.74 -1.45
N MET A 15 21.88 -0.64 -2.76
CA MET A 15 20.93 -1.52 -3.45
C MET A 15 21.41 -2.98 -3.49
N VAL A 16 22.71 -3.20 -3.73
CA VAL A 16 23.29 -4.56 -3.72
C VAL A 16 23.23 -5.18 -2.32
N ASP A 17 23.56 -4.42 -1.27
CA ASP A 17 23.44 -4.87 0.12
C ASP A 17 21.99 -5.26 0.46
N GLN A 18 21.02 -4.44 0.05
CA GLN A 18 19.61 -4.72 0.28
C GLN A 18 19.13 -6.00 -0.41
N GLN A 19 19.55 -6.24 -1.66
CA GLN A 19 19.21 -7.46 -2.38
C GLN A 19 19.81 -8.71 -1.73
N GLN A 20 21.06 -8.64 -1.24
CA GLN A 20 21.70 -9.75 -0.54
C GLN A 20 21.00 -10.08 0.77
N LYS A 21 20.62 -9.06 1.55
CA LYS A 21 19.87 -9.23 2.80
C LYS A 21 18.49 -9.83 2.56
N LEU A 22 17.79 -9.36 1.54
CA LEU A 22 16.51 -9.93 1.13
C LEU A 22 16.65 -11.40 0.74
N ALA A 23 17.64 -11.73 -0.11
CA ALA A 23 17.88 -13.12 -0.51
C ALA A 23 18.17 -14.02 0.70
N LYS A 24 19.00 -13.54 1.64
CA LYS A 24 19.30 -14.24 2.89
C LYS A 24 18.05 -14.44 3.75
N LEU A 25 17.20 -13.41 3.87
CA LEU A 25 15.93 -13.50 4.58
C LEU A 25 15.05 -14.57 3.94
N LEU A 26 14.81 -14.51 2.63
CA LEU A 26 13.89 -15.42 1.96
C LEU A 26 14.39 -16.87 1.92
N GLN A 27 15.71 -17.10 1.97
CA GLN A 27 16.29 -18.44 2.12
C GLN A 27 15.88 -19.14 3.42
N THR A 28 15.59 -18.39 4.49
CA THR A 28 15.09 -18.98 5.75
C THR A 28 13.63 -19.41 5.66
N LYS A 29 12.97 -19.15 4.53
CA LYS A 29 11.53 -19.40 4.29
C LYS A 29 10.67 -18.82 5.42
N PRO A 30 10.78 -17.50 5.69
CA PRO A 30 10.05 -16.89 6.79
C PRO A 30 8.55 -17.00 6.53
N ARG A 31 7.79 -17.20 7.59
CA ARG A 31 6.34 -17.02 7.56
C ARG A 31 6.05 -15.54 7.29
N ILE A 32 5.39 -15.23 6.18
CA ILE A 32 4.99 -13.87 5.80
C ILE A 32 3.47 -13.77 5.82
N ILE A 33 2.94 -12.70 6.42
CA ILE A 33 1.51 -12.50 6.60
C ILE A 33 1.11 -11.14 6.02
N LEU A 34 0.17 -11.12 5.08
CA LEU A 34 -0.49 -9.91 4.60
C LEU A 34 -1.71 -9.60 5.49
N GLY A 35 -1.60 -8.50 6.22
CA GLY A 35 -2.61 -7.93 7.11
C GLY A 35 -3.71 -7.13 6.42
N SER A 36 -4.16 -7.52 5.22
CA SER A 36 -5.08 -6.71 4.40
C SER A 36 -6.13 -7.55 3.66
N SER A 37 -7.36 -7.03 3.60
CA SER A 37 -8.47 -7.57 2.81
C SER A 37 -8.55 -7.01 1.39
N SER A 38 -7.70 -6.05 1.01
CA SER A 38 -7.73 -5.41 -0.30
C SER A 38 -7.35 -6.38 -1.43
N TYR A 39 -8.14 -6.38 -2.50
CA TYR A 39 -7.87 -7.18 -3.70
C TYR A 39 -6.59 -6.73 -4.41
N ALA A 40 -6.43 -5.41 -4.64
CA ALA A 40 -5.25 -4.85 -5.29
C ALA A 40 -3.94 -5.19 -4.53
N ARG A 41 -3.97 -5.11 -3.19
CA ARG A 41 -2.80 -5.45 -2.36
C ARG A 41 -2.48 -6.94 -2.39
N ARG A 42 -3.48 -7.81 -2.50
CA ARG A 42 -3.27 -9.25 -2.73
C ARG A 42 -2.60 -9.50 -4.07
N GLN A 43 -3.09 -8.90 -5.15
CA GLN A 43 -2.47 -9.06 -6.48
C GLN A 43 -1.00 -8.64 -6.48
N ILE A 44 -0.65 -7.56 -5.77
CA ILE A 44 0.76 -7.13 -5.64
C ILE A 44 1.58 -8.16 -4.84
N MET A 45 1.04 -8.70 -3.76
CA MET A 45 1.70 -9.76 -2.99
C MET A 45 1.85 -11.06 -3.78
N ASP A 46 0.88 -11.44 -4.62
CA ASP A 46 0.96 -12.58 -5.54
C ASP A 46 2.13 -12.39 -6.53
N GLN A 47 2.27 -11.18 -7.09
CA GLN A 47 3.40 -10.86 -7.97
C GLN A 47 4.74 -10.96 -7.21
N LEU A 48 4.85 -10.38 -6.02
CA LEU A 48 6.07 -10.48 -5.20
C LEU A 48 6.41 -11.93 -4.85
N SER A 49 5.39 -12.71 -4.47
CA SER A 49 5.48 -14.13 -4.16
C SER A 49 6.03 -14.91 -5.35
N SER A 50 5.51 -14.65 -6.55
CA SER A 50 5.98 -15.27 -7.79
C SER A 50 7.39 -14.81 -8.19
N GLU A 51 7.70 -13.53 -8.05
CA GLU A 51 8.99 -12.93 -8.42
C GLU A 51 10.14 -13.43 -7.52
N HIS A 52 9.85 -13.65 -6.23
CA HIS A 52 10.87 -13.97 -5.22
C HIS A 52 10.77 -15.38 -4.63
N GLY A 53 9.77 -16.17 -5.01
CA GLY A 53 9.66 -17.57 -4.62
C GLY A 53 9.33 -17.80 -3.14
N PHE A 54 8.49 -16.96 -2.53
CA PHE A 54 8.00 -17.14 -1.15
C PHE A 54 6.48 -17.32 -1.13
N SER A 55 5.94 -17.97 -0.10
CA SER A 55 4.49 -18.04 0.17
C SER A 55 4.09 -17.05 1.27
N TYR A 56 2.84 -16.61 1.27
CA TYR A 56 2.30 -15.76 2.34
C TYR A 56 0.89 -16.17 2.75
N GLU A 57 0.49 -15.80 3.97
CA GLU A 57 -0.87 -15.95 4.49
C GLU A 57 -1.60 -14.61 4.47
N VAL A 58 -2.93 -14.63 4.39
CA VAL A 58 -3.75 -13.43 4.58
C VAL A 58 -4.41 -13.46 5.95
N ARG A 59 -4.29 -12.37 6.70
CA ARG A 59 -5.01 -12.15 7.97
C ARG A 59 -5.66 -10.78 7.93
N THR A 60 -6.95 -10.69 8.21
CA THR A 60 -7.67 -9.43 8.18
C THR A 60 -7.93 -8.93 9.60
N ALA A 61 -7.78 -7.63 9.79
CA ALA A 61 -8.25 -6.94 10.99
C ALA A 61 -9.73 -6.60 10.81
N ASP A 62 -10.49 -6.70 11.90
CA ASP A 62 -11.83 -6.12 12.00
C ASP A 62 -11.70 -4.89 12.89
N ILE A 63 -11.51 -3.72 12.27
CA ILE A 63 -11.38 -2.44 12.97
C ILE A 63 -12.40 -1.46 12.41
N ASP A 64 -12.92 -0.61 13.30
CA ASP A 64 -13.71 0.54 12.88
C ASP A 64 -12.77 1.64 12.38
N GLU A 65 -12.41 1.57 11.09
CA GLU A 65 -11.58 2.59 10.43
C GLU A 65 -12.21 3.98 10.53
N LYS A 66 -13.54 4.07 10.69
CA LYS A 66 -14.25 5.35 10.77
C LYS A 66 -14.03 6.09 12.08
N ALA A 67 -13.70 5.37 13.15
CA ALA A 67 -13.40 5.94 14.46
C ALA A 67 -12.00 6.59 14.52
N ILE A 68 -11.12 6.27 13.58
CA ILE A 68 -9.75 6.80 13.52
C ILE A 68 -9.72 7.93 12.50
N ARG A 69 -9.45 9.15 12.98
CA ARG A 69 -9.45 10.36 12.15
C ARG A 69 -8.25 11.23 12.49
N ASP A 70 -7.62 11.77 11.46
CA ASP A 70 -6.59 12.79 11.57
C ASP A 70 -6.68 13.68 10.32
N PRO A 71 -6.56 15.01 10.44
CA PRO A 71 -6.58 15.90 9.29
C PRO A 71 -5.35 15.75 8.38
N HIS A 72 -4.25 15.20 8.88
CA HIS A 72 -3.05 14.98 8.08
C HIS A 72 -3.07 13.56 7.50
N PRO A 73 -3.06 13.40 6.17
CA PRO A 73 -3.21 12.10 5.53
C PRO A 73 -2.12 11.12 5.95
N GLU A 74 -0.86 11.58 6.07
CA GLU A 74 0.24 10.72 6.49
C GLU A 74 0.08 10.18 7.92
N THR A 75 -0.45 11.00 8.83
CA THR A 75 -0.70 10.60 10.22
C THR A 75 -1.85 9.60 10.26
N LEU A 76 -2.94 9.90 9.54
CA LEU A 76 -4.10 9.03 9.44
C LEU A 76 -3.73 7.61 8.97
N VAL A 77 -2.98 7.49 7.87
CA VAL A 77 -2.63 6.15 7.33
C VAL A 77 -1.70 5.38 8.25
N ARG A 78 -0.80 6.06 8.98
CA ARG A 78 0.03 5.42 10.02
C ARG A 78 -0.84 4.89 11.16
N LEU A 79 -1.78 5.69 11.65
CA LEU A 79 -2.70 5.28 12.73
C LEU A 79 -3.54 4.07 12.31
N LEU A 80 -4.12 4.10 11.11
CA LEU A 80 -4.92 3.00 10.57
C LEU A 80 -4.10 1.72 10.39
N ALA A 81 -2.91 1.81 9.80
CA ALA A 81 -2.05 0.65 9.60
C ALA A 81 -1.55 0.03 10.93
N ARG A 82 -1.28 0.87 11.95
CA ARG A 82 -0.93 0.44 13.31
C ARG A 82 -2.11 -0.23 14.01
N ALA A 83 -3.31 0.35 13.91
CA ALA A 83 -4.53 -0.24 14.46
C ALA A 83 -4.81 -1.63 13.87
N LYS A 84 -4.65 -1.80 12.54
CA LYS A 84 -4.76 -3.11 11.87
C LYS A 84 -3.75 -4.12 12.43
N LYS A 85 -2.49 -3.71 12.61
CA LYS A 85 -1.42 -4.53 13.17
C LYS A 85 -1.76 -4.97 14.60
N ASP A 86 -2.16 -4.03 15.46
CA ASP A 86 -2.50 -4.31 16.86
C ASP A 86 -3.71 -5.25 16.97
N ALA A 87 -4.75 -5.04 16.16
CA ALA A 87 -5.93 -5.91 16.13
C ALA A 87 -5.61 -7.34 15.67
N ILE A 88 -4.79 -7.51 14.63
CA ILE A 88 -4.35 -8.83 14.16
C ILE A 88 -3.53 -9.54 15.24
N ILE A 89 -2.57 -8.84 15.86
CA ILE A 89 -1.75 -9.40 16.93
C ILE A 89 -2.61 -9.82 18.12
N ALA A 90 -3.59 -8.99 18.53
CA ALA A 90 -4.50 -9.33 19.61
C ALA A 90 -5.32 -10.60 19.31
N LYS A 91 -5.82 -10.72 18.07
CA LYS A 91 -6.56 -11.90 17.62
C LYS A 91 -5.71 -13.18 17.62
N MET A 92 -4.46 -13.09 17.14
CA MET A 92 -3.52 -14.23 17.17
C MET A 92 -3.23 -14.68 18.60
N LYS A 93 -2.97 -13.73 19.51
CA LYS A 93 -2.74 -14.02 20.93
C LYS A 93 -3.95 -14.67 21.59
N ALA A 94 -5.15 -14.16 21.33
CA ALA A 94 -6.40 -14.72 21.87
C ALA A 94 -6.66 -16.15 21.36
N ALA A 95 -6.23 -16.46 20.14
CA ALA A 95 -6.29 -17.81 19.57
C ALA A 95 -5.17 -18.75 20.05
N GLY A 96 -4.24 -18.27 20.88
CA GLY A 96 -3.09 -19.05 21.34
C GLY A 96 -2.08 -19.37 20.23
N GLU A 97 -2.07 -18.59 19.15
CA GLU A 97 -1.12 -18.78 18.05
C GLU A 97 0.30 -18.40 18.49
N GLU A 98 1.29 -19.11 17.97
CA GLU A 98 2.69 -18.74 18.16
C GLU A 98 2.99 -17.42 17.43
N MET A 99 3.57 -16.47 18.17
CA MET A 99 3.93 -15.15 17.66
C MET A 99 5.24 -15.20 16.88
N HIS A 100 5.22 -15.76 15.67
CA HIS A 100 6.36 -15.84 14.78
C HIS A 100 5.99 -15.44 13.34
N GLY A 101 6.97 -14.94 12.61
CA GLY A 101 6.81 -14.48 11.23
C GLY A 101 6.80 -12.96 11.09
N LEU A 102 6.67 -12.49 9.85
CA LEU A 102 6.65 -11.08 9.48
C LEU A 102 5.23 -10.69 9.05
N LEU A 103 4.61 -9.80 9.82
CA LEU A 103 3.29 -9.24 9.53
C LEU A 103 3.43 -7.92 8.76
N ILE A 104 2.85 -7.86 7.57
CA ILE A 104 2.73 -6.65 6.76
C ILE A 104 1.35 -6.05 7.00
N THR A 105 1.26 -4.82 7.51
CA THR A 105 0.00 -4.06 7.51
C THR A 105 0.17 -2.76 6.73
N CYS A 106 -0.93 -2.24 6.22
CA CYS A 106 -0.89 -1.05 5.39
C CYS A 106 -2.25 -0.37 5.34
N ASP A 107 -2.20 0.94 5.11
CA ASP A 107 -3.37 1.74 4.84
C ASP A 107 -3.06 2.81 3.80
N GLN A 108 -4.10 3.31 3.13
CA GLN A 108 -3.96 4.31 2.09
C GLN A 108 -5.24 5.13 1.96
N VAL A 109 -5.06 6.42 1.76
CA VAL A 109 -6.11 7.36 1.39
C VAL A 109 -5.81 8.01 0.04
N VAL A 110 -6.85 8.50 -0.62
CA VAL A 110 -6.73 9.40 -1.77
C VAL A 110 -6.88 10.82 -1.29
N VAL A 111 -6.09 11.73 -1.83
CA VAL A 111 -6.16 13.17 -1.60
C VAL A 111 -6.40 13.86 -2.94
N HIS A 112 -7.41 14.72 -3.00
CA HIS A 112 -7.73 15.51 -4.18
C HIS A 112 -8.19 16.89 -3.73
N GLU A 113 -7.59 17.96 -4.27
CA GLU A 113 -7.88 19.36 -3.88
C GLU A 113 -7.87 19.56 -2.34
N ASP A 114 -6.80 19.09 -1.68
CA ASP A 114 -6.60 19.15 -0.23
C ASP A 114 -7.66 18.42 0.63
N ARG A 115 -8.50 17.59 0.01
CA ARG A 115 -9.50 16.75 0.69
C ARG A 115 -9.09 15.29 0.68
N ILE A 116 -9.20 14.63 1.83
CA ILE A 116 -9.11 13.17 1.91
C ILE A 116 -10.40 12.58 1.35
N LEU A 117 -10.30 11.80 0.28
CA LEU A 117 -11.41 11.09 -0.33
C LEU A 117 -11.47 9.66 0.23
N GLU A 118 -12.58 9.33 0.88
CA GLU A 118 -12.91 7.97 1.28
C GLU A 118 -13.49 7.18 0.10
N LYS A 119 -14.04 6.00 0.36
CA LYS A 119 -14.84 5.27 -0.64
C LYS A 119 -16.11 6.06 -0.93
N PRO A 120 -16.51 6.24 -2.20
CA PRO A 120 -17.77 6.90 -2.53
C PRO A 120 -18.94 6.21 -1.81
N GLY A 121 -19.82 7.00 -1.21
CA GLY A 121 -21.06 6.55 -0.56
C GLY A 121 -22.28 6.60 -1.48
N SER A 122 -22.19 7.27 -2.63
CA SER A 122 -23.27 7.40 -3.61
C SER A 122 -22.76 7.45 -5.05
N VAL A 123 -23.66 7.19 -6.00
CA VAL A 123 -23.42 7.34 -7.45
C VAL A 123 -22.93 8.75 -7.78
N ASP A 124 -23.60 9.78 -7.25
CA ASP A 124 -23.24 11.18 -7.49
C ASP A 124 -21.82 11.50 -6.98
N GLU A 125 -21.46 10.98 -5.80
CA GLU A 125 -20.13 11.18 -5.24
C GLU A 125 -19.05 10.45 -6.06
N ALA A 126 -19.35 9.25 -6.56
CA ALA A 126 -18.44 8.53 -7.45
C ALA A 126 -18.21 9.31 -8.76
N HIS A 127 -19.25 9.89 -9.34
CA HIS A 127 -19.13 10.77 -10.50
C HIS A 127 -18.32 12.04 -10.20
N GLU A 128 -18.59 12.71 -9.07
CA GLU A 128 -17.85 13.90 -8.63
C GLU A 128 -16.36 13.61 -8.55
N TYR A 129 -15.97 12.51 -7.91
CA TYR A 129 -14.58 12.13 -7.72
C TYR A 129 -13.90 11.85 -9.06
N ILE A 130 -14.47 10.97 -9.89
CA ILE A 130 -13.86 10.54 -11.15
C ILE A 130 -13.76 11.70 -12.15
N GLU A 131 -14.78 12.58 -12.20
CA GLU A 131 -14.74 13.78 -13.03
C GLU A 131 -13.69 14.77 -12.55
N GLY A 132 -13.55 14.93 -11.22
CA GLY A 132 -12.57 15.81 -10.59
C GLY A 132 -11.13 15.53 -11.02
N TYR A 133 -10.77 14.25 -11.16
CA TYR A 133 -9.43 13.83 -11.56
C TYR A 133 -8.98 14.35 -12.93
N GLY A 134 -9.92 14.68 -13.82
CA GLY A 134 -9.62 15.32 -15.10
C GLY A 134 -9.31 16.81 -15.02
N ARG A 135 -9.58 17.45 -13.87
CA ARG A 135 -9.33 18.89 -13.61
C ARG A 135 -8.05 19.12 -12.84
N SER A 136 -7.76 18.25 -11.87
CA SER A 136 -6.58 18.32 -11.03
C SER A 136 -6.05 16.94 -10.67
N PRO A 137 -4.74 16.81 -10.37
CA PRO A 137 -4.14 15.52 -10.06
C PRO A 137 -4.71 14.93 -8.77
N ALA A 138 -4.94 13.62 -8.79
CA ALA A 138 -5.19 12.86 -7.57
C ALA A 138 -3.85 12.46 -6.94
N SER A 139 -3.78 12.40 -5.62
CA SER A 139 -2.63 11.84 -4.91
C SER A 139 -3.07 10.67 -4.03
N THR A 140 -2.24 9.64 -3.92
CA THR A 140 -2.39 8.59 -2.92
C THR A 140 -1.35 8.79 -1.84
N VAL A 141 -1.75 8.69 -0.57
CA VAL A 141 -0.84 8.70 0.57
C VAL A 141 -1.04 7.39 1.30
N GLY A 142 0.01 6.57 1.44
CA GLY A 142 -0.08 5.24 2.03
C GLY A 142 1.03 4.94 3.02
N ALA A 143 0.68 4.25 4.11
CA ALA A 143 1.63 3.69 5.06
C ALA A 143 1.75 2.18 4.85
N VAL A 144 2.97 1.66 4.92
CA VAL A 144 3.23 0.23 5.01
C VAL A 144 4.10 -0.02 6.23
N LEU A 145 3.75 -1.07 6.97
CA LEU A 145 4.42 -1.53 8.17
C LEU A 145 4.82 -2.98 7.97
N ALA A 146 6.02 -3.35 8.39
CA ALA A 146 6.44 -4.73 8.59
C ALA A 146 6.78 -4.92 10.08
N THR A 147 6.20 -5.94 10.70
CA THR A 147 6.42 -6.28 12.11
C THR A 147 6.93 -7.70 12.23
N ASP A 148 8.09 -7.88 12.86
CA ASP A 148 8.52 -9.19 13.35
C ASP A 148 7.70 -9.53 14.59
N LEU A 149 6.90 -10.59 14.49
CA LEU A 149 5.97 -11.01 15.53
C LEU A 149 6.67 -11.57 16.78
N ALA A 150 7.88 -12.11 16.63
CA ALA A 150 8.63 -12.71 17.74
C ALA A 150 9.39 -11.64 18.53
N SER A 151 10.08 -10.74 17.83
CA SER A 151 10.87 -9.69 18.48
C SER A 151 10.08 -8.41 18.76
N GLY A 152 8.94 -8.22 18.10
CA GLY A 152 8.17 -6.97 18.12
C GLY A 152 8.82 -5.84 17.32
N ARG A 153 9.91 -6.10 16.59
CA ARG A 153 10.58 -5.07 15.78
C ARG A 153 9.63 -4.58 14.68
N LEU A 154 9.43 -3.27 14.65
CA LEU A 154 8.59 -2.58 13.67
C LEU A 154 9.45 -1.75 12.73
N ALA A 155 9.23 -1.92 11.44
CA ALA A 155 9.71 -1.02 10.39
C ALA A 155 8.48 -0.45 9.66
N GLU A 156 8.47 0.86 9.42
CA GLU A 156 7.34 1.53 8.77
C GLU A 156 7.80 2.68 7.90
N GLU A 157 7.06 2.95 6.83
CA GLU A 157 7.30 4.10 5.98
C GLU A 157 6.00 4.57 5.32
N VAL A 158 5.94 5.87 5.04
CA VAL A 158 4.85 6.50 4.28
C VAL A 158 5.39 6.90 2.91
N GLU A 159 4.62 6.59 1.88
CA GLU A 159 4.91 6.97 0.51
C GLU A 159 3.69 7.62 -0.11
N SER A 160 3.94 8.59 -0.98
CA SER A 160 2.89 9.24 -1.76
C SER A 160 3.16 9.09 -3.25
N ALA A 161 2.09 9.04 -4.05
CA ALA A 161 2.16 9.08 -5.51
C ALA A 161 1.12 10.05 -6.05
N SER A 162 1.43 10.72 -7.17
CA SER A 162 0.51 11.64 -7.86
C SER A 162 0.13 11.07 -9.22
N ILE A 163 -1.13 11.24 -9.61
CA ILE A 163 -1.70 10.74 -10.86
C ILE A 163 -2.36 11.90 -11.60
N HIS A 164 -1.89 12.13 -12.82
CA HIS A 164 -2.42 13.13 -13.73
C HIS A 164 -3.28 12.44 -14.79
N PHE A 165 -4.54 12.83 -14.91
CA PHE A 165 -5.47 12.28 -15.88
C PHE A 165 -5.81 13.32 -16.95
N ARG A 166 -6.08 12.84 -18.16
CA ARG A 166 -6.93 13.54 -19.12
C ARG A 166 -8.37 13.54 -18.58
N PRO A 167 -9.22 14.47 -19.05
CA PRO A 167 -10.65 14.37 -18.82
C PRO A 167 -11.18 12.97 -19.17
N ILE A 168 -11.77 12.31 -18.17
CA ILE A 168 -12.37 10.99 -18.33
C ILE A 168 -13.77 11.19 -18.93
N PRO A 169 -14.08 10.65 -20.12
CA PRO A 169 -15.38 10.82 -20.78
C PRO A 169 -16.58 10.38 -19.95
N ALA A 170 -17.75 11.00 -20.15
CA ALA A 170 -18.94 10.73 -19.33
C ALA A 170 -19.41 9.27 -19.43
N ASP A 171 -19.40 8.69 -20.63
CA ASP A 171 -19.73 7.29 -20.89
C ASP A 171 -18.79 6.32 -20.17
N VAL A 172 -17.51 6.68 -20.04
CA VAL A 172 -16.54 5.92 -19.24
C VAL A 172 -16.87 6.01 -17.75
N ARG A 173 -17.20 7.21 -17.25
CA ARG A 173 -17.57 7.42 -15.84
C ARG A 173 -18.83 6.62 -15.48
N GLU A 174 -19.86 6.68 -16.31
CA GLU A 174 -21.12 5.92 -16.13
C GLU A 174 -20.84 4.42 -16.03
N ARG A 175 -20.07 3.86 -16.97
CA ARG A 175 -19.72 2.44 -16.94
C ARG A 175 -18.95 2.03 -15.69
N LEU A 176 -18.02 2.86 -15.21
CA LEU A 176 -17.27 2.59 -13.98
C LEU A 176 -18.17 2.55 -12.74
N VAL A 177 -19.15 3.44 -12.69
CA VAL A 177 -20.12 3.51 -11.60
C VAL A 177 -21.10 2.33 -11.66
N ASP A 178 -21.59 1.98 -12.86
CA ASP A 178 -22.47 0.84 -13.08
C ASP A 178 -21.82 -0.50 -12.72
N GLU A 179 -20.50 -0.65 -12.96
CA GLU A 179 -19.74 -1.83 -12.52
C GLU A 179 -19.64 -1.95 -11.00
N GLY A 180 -19.86 -0.86 -10.25
CA GLY A 180 -19.91 -0.82 -8.79
C GLY A 180 -18.57 -0.99 -8.07
N LYS A 181 -17.48 -1.32 -8.77
CA LYS A 181 -16.15 -1.52 -8.15
C LYS A 181 -15.61 -0.25 -7.49
N VAL A 182 -15.97 0.92 -8.03
CA VAL A 182 -15.59 2.25 -7.50
C VAL A 182 -15.94 2.42 -6.03
N PHE A 183 -17.05 1.83 -5.56
CA PHE A 183 -17.52 1.93 -4.17
C PHE A 183 -16.65 1.19 -3.16
N PHE A 184 -15.71 0.34 -3.63
CA PHE A 184 -14.79 -0.40 -2.79
C PHE A 184 -13.38 0.20 -2.76
N CYS A 185 -13.11 1.24 -3.55
CA CYS A 185 -11.82 1.89 -3.68
C CYS A 185 -11.86 3.31 -3.10
N ALA A 186 -10.83 3.69 -2.33
CA ALA A 186 -10.70 5.07 -1.86
C ALA A 186 -10.67 6.02 -3.05
N GLY A 187 -11.45 7.10 -2.98
CA GLY A 187 -11.65 8.04 -4.09
C GLY A 187 -12.28 7.43 -5.35
N GLY A 188 -12.75 6.18 -5.34
CA GLY A 188 -13.10 5.48 -6.58
C GLY A 188 -11.92 5.35 -7.56
N LEU A 189 -10.68 5.53 -7.07
CA LEU A 189 -9.47 5.57 -7.89
C LEU A 189 -9.05 4.13 -8.25
N MET A 190 -9.17 3.77 -9.52
CA MET A 190 -8.86 2.43 -10.04
C MET A 190 -7.97 2.53 -11.29
N ILE A 191 -6.69 2.85 -11.09
CA ILE A 191 -5.77 3.11 -12.21
C ILE A 191 -5.47 1.86 -13.06
N GLU A 192 -5.69 0.68 -12.50
CA GLU A 192 -5.54 -0.62 -13.14
C GLU A 192 -6.77 -1.01 -13.99
N HIS A 193 -7.86 -0.23 -13.91
CA HIS A 193 -9.07 -0.53 -14.65
C HIS A 193 -8.85 -0.26 -16.15
N PRO A 194 -9.21 -1.19 -17.07
CA PRO A 194 -9.00 -1.00 -18.51
C PRO A 194 -9.70 0.23 -19.10
N LEU A 195 -10.76 0.71 -18.45
CA LEU A 195 -11.45 1.94 -18.84
C LEU A 195 -10.77 3.22 -18.30
N VAL A 196 -9.95 3.12 -17.26
CA VAL A 196 -9.28 4.27 -16.62
C VAL A 196 -7.85 4.42 -17.12
N GLU A 197 -7.13 3.31 -17.28
CA GLU A 197 -5.72 3.27 -17.71
C GLU A 197 -5.43 4.15 -18.94
N PRO A 198 -6.24 4.15 -20.02
CA PRO A 198 -5.98 4.98 -21.20
C PRO A 198 -6.02 6.49 -20.93
N HIS A 199 -6.64 6.93 -19.82
CA HIS A 199 -6.79 8.33 -19.48
C HIS A 199 -5.66 8.86 -18.58
N ILE A 200 -4.75 8.01 -18.13
CA ILE A 200 -3.59 8.43 -17.33
C ILE A 200 -2.56 9.09 -18.25
N GLU A 201 -2.21 10.35 -18.00
CA GLU A 201 -1.15 11.06 -18.72
C GLU A 201 0.22 10.82 -18.10
N ARG A 202 0.27 10.88 -16.78
CA ARG A 202 1.51 10.81 -16.01
C ARG A 202 1.24 10.29 -14.61
N MET A 203 2.20 9.54 -14.10
CA MET A 203 2.23 9.10 -12.72
C MET A 203 3.59 9.45 -12.12
N ASP A 204 3.58 10.18 -11.02
CA ASP A 204 4.76 10.44 -10.21
C ASP A 204 4.75 9.46 -9.03
N GLY A 205 5.45 8.35 -9.19
CA GLY A 205 5.39 7.20 -8.29
C GLY A 205 5.27 5.90 -9.08
N SER A 206 5.10 4.77 -8.39
CA SER A 206 4.87 3.49 -9.06
C SER A 206 3.39 3.14 -9.08
N GLN A 207 2.96 2.34 -10.06
CA GLN A 207 1.60 1.79 -10.11
C GLN A 207 1.25 1.04 -8.80
N CYS A 208 2.20 0.29 -8.24
CA CYS A 208 2.02 -0.41 -6.97
C CYS A 208 1.84 0.56 -5.79
N SER A 209 2.46 1.74 -5.85
CA SER A 209 2.28 2.80 -4.84
C SER A 209 0.85 3.33 -4.88
N VAL A 210 0.33 3.63 -6.07
CA VAL A 210 -1.06 4.08 -6.24
C VAL A 210 -2.07 3.01 -5.87
N MET A 211 -1.79 1.74 -6.19
CA MET A 211 -2.62 0.59 -5.80
C MET A 211 -2.54 0.25 -4.29
N GLY A 212 -1.67 0.93 -3.53
CA GLY A 212 -1.63 0.88 -2.07
C GLY A 212 -0.71 -0.17 -1.46
N LEU A 213 0.27 -0.67 -2.21
CA LEU A 213 1.35 -1.48 -1.66
C LEU A 213 2.64 -1.38 -2.51
N PRO A 214 3.51 -0.38 -2.30
CA PRO A 214 4.74 -0.26 -3.06
C PRO A 214 5.67 -1.46 -2.83
N LYS A 215 5.90 -2.27 -3.89
CA LYS A 215 6.72 -3.50 -3.83
C LYS A 215 8.10 -3.29 -3.20
N HIS A 216 8.80 -2.25 -3.66
CA HIS A 216 10.15 -1.95 -3.20
C HIS A 216 10.19 -1.63 -1.69
N LEU A 217 9.13 -0.99 -1.19
CA LEU A 217 9.00 -0.61 0.20
C LEU A 217 8.66 -1.84 1.05
N VAL A 218 7.76 -2.73 0.60
CA VAL A 218 7.50 -4.03 1.26
C VAL A 218 8.79 -4.82 1.47
N LEU A 219 9.55 -5.05 0.39
CA LEU A 219 10.79 -5.83 0.45
C LEU A 219 11.82 -5.20 1.39
N ARG A 220 11.92 -3.87 1.39
CA ARG A 220 12.82 -3.15 2.27
C ARG A 220 12.42 -3.26 3.74
N LEU A 221 11.14 -3.07 4.04
CA LEU A 221 10.64 -3.14 5.42
C LEU A 221 10.70 -4.56 5.99
N LEU A 222 10.50 -5.60 5.17
CA LEU A 222 10.66 -6.99 5.60
C LEU A 222 12.07 -7.26 6.12
N VAL A 223 13.10 -6.82 5.39
CA VAL A 223 14.50 -6.93 5.80
C VAL A 223 14.77 -6.17 7.10
N GLN A 224 14.29 -4.93 7.20
CA GLN A 224 14.47 -4.10 8.38
C GLN A 224 13.79 -4.68 9.63
N ALA A 225 12.55 -5.17 9.50
CA ALA A 225 11.80 -5.80 10.59
C ALA A 225 12.47 -7.10 11.05
N ALA A 226 12.95 -7.92 10.11
CA ALA A 226 13.71 -9.13 10.43
C ALA A 226 15.09 -8.82 11.07
N GLY A 227 15.62 -7.62 10.89
CA GLY A 227 16.90 -7.17 11.48
C GLY A 227 18.11 -7.82 10.82
N VAL A 228 18.02 -8.04 9.50
CA VAL A 228 19.09 -8.60 8.66
C VAL A 228 19.74 -7.54 7.78
#